data_AF-A0A7C7PCA0-F1
#
_entry.id   AF-A0A7C7PCA0-F1
#
_cell.length_a   1.000
_cell.length_b   1.000
_cell.length_c   1.000
_cell.angle_alpha   90.00
_cell.angle_beta   90.00
_cell.angle_gamma   90.00
#
_symmetry.space_group_name_H-M   'P 1'
#
loop_
_entity.id
_entity.type
_entity.pdbx_description
1 polymer ?
#
loop_
_entity_poly.entity_id
_entity_poly.type
_entity_poly.pdbx_seq_one_letter_code
_entity_poly.pdbx_strand_id
1 'polypeptide(L)'
;MNPRSMTGKIIAISCIFVLLAIIACSSDGKTVPTLEPSNSQVQTTLSLNPEPTLTTKIPESVKAPPTRTPMLVTTYLPIVNMTPAPTKTPSLIQKISVPTKEATPETISATQIPTPIAILPTLKNEPVEIKVPNPTPNPFKIISQICSDENGPDCSELRLGDDYFTTITPDKGYLYSCNAKNPNAPGSNTDNLTWVDFARSTWNFFEKLWLPQGSFQTIPGTYTETIVGTTRMIESNNLPVDGKIGDWPMSDYPVLTEIDRNPGIPSSRQFSASYPTDPSEADGPSCVSLGTIGITKNGVVIYNAADARGEDAVAKEIVDVFGGHPAMTDYHYHFIPERLDDRFLGDGHSDIVGYINDGFPIHGYKGTRGIEMTNEDLDICHGHNHGILGYHYHATIEYPYTVGCYVGIQTSGGQVTQQPNMNVRNEPPNRNPDLSKVASILGIPEARLRNALGPPPPELPATAKILGIGEGILRAALESSR
;
A
#
# COMPACT_ATOMS: atom_id res chain seq x y z
N MET A 1 -32.39 -30.77 34.50
CA MET A 1 -32.07 -32.21 34.36
C MET A 1 -30.57 -32.32 34.12
N ASN A 2 -29.85 -33.04 34.99
CA ASN A 2 -28.38 -33.10 34.99
C ASN A 2 -27.83 -34.19 34.02
N PRO A 3 -26.56 -34.08 33.59
CA PRO A 3 -26.03 -34.57 32.32
C PRO A 3 -25.24 -35.88 32.42
N ARG A 4 -24.90 -36.49 31.27
CA ARG A 4 -24.01 -37.65 31.14
C ARG A 4 -22.59 -37.23 30.76
N SER A 5 -21.63 -37.85 31.44
CA SER A 5 -20.20 -37.75 31.25
C SER A 5 -19.59 -39.17 31.21
N MET A 6 -18.43 -39.27 30.53
CA MET A 6 -17.35 -40.25 30.73
C MET A 6 -17.55 -41.65 30.10
N THR A 7 -16.58 -42.31 29.44
CA THR A 7 -15.16 -42.05 29.10
C THR A 7 -14.74 -43.02 27.97
N GLY A 8 -13.68 -42.70 27.22
CA GLY A 8 -13.16 -43.45 26.07
C GLY A 8 -12.36 -44.73 26.40
N LYS A 9 -12.23 -45.57 25.37
CA LYS A 9 -11.57 -46.88 25.37
C LYS A 9 -10.16 -46.82 24.78
N ILE A 10 -9.34 -47.70 25.35
CA ILE A 10 -7.96 -48.13 25.09
C ILE A 10 -7.79 -48.79 23.72
N ILE A 11 -6.68 -48.52 23.00
CA ILE A 11 -5.96 -49.52 22.17
C ILE A 11 -4.44 -49.26 22.26
N ALA A 12 -3.69 -50.33 22.54
CA ALA A 12 -2.24 -50.44 22.50
C ALA A 12 -1.82 -51.60 21.57
N ILE A 13 -0.80 -51.42 20.73
CA ILE A 13 -0.02 -52.46 20.00
C ILE A 13 1.38 -51.86 19.77
N SER A 14 2.39 -52.14 20.60
CA SER A 14 3.40 -53.24 20.57
C SER A 14 4.55 -53.11 19.54
N CYS A 15 5.77 -53.14 20.10
CA CYS A 15 7.11 -52.98 19.51
C CYS A 15 7.64 -54.19 18.71
N ILE A 16 8.61 -53.94 17.80
CA ILE A 16 9.67 -54.90 17.43
C ILE A 16 11.02 -54.14 17.37
N PHE A 17 12.07 -54.82 17.84
CA PHE A 17 13.39 -54.33 18.23
C PHE A 17 14.52 -54.89 17.32
N VAL A 18 15.60 -54.10 17.17
CA VAL A 18 17.03 -54.45 16.93
C VAL A 18 17.49 -55.01 15.58
N LEU A 19 18.43 -54.29 14.91
CA LEU A 19 19.80 -54.79 14.70
C LEU A 19 20.81 -53.65 14.45
N LEU A 20 21.98 -53.79 15.06
CA LEU A 20 23.11 -52.85 15.11
C LEU A 20 24.35 -53.65 14.71
N ALA A 21 25.15 -53.18 13.74
CA ALA A 21 26.52 -53.64 13.54
C ALA A 21 27.36 -52.61 12.75
N ILE A 22 28.59 -52.47 13.23
CA ILE A 22 29.67 -51.52 12.96
C ILE A 22 30.56 -52.02 11.81
N ILE A 23 31.06 -51.15 10.92
CA ILE A 23 32.42 -51.26 10.32
C ILE A 23 33.02 -49.85 10.14
N ALA A 24 34.28 -49.70 10.54
CA ALA A 24 35.11 -48.50 10.49
C ALA A 24 36.11 -48.51 9.31
N CYS A 25 36.53 -47.29 8.94
CA CYS A 25 37.80 -46.85 8.34
C CYS A 25 38.42 -47.55 7.10
N SER A 26 38.66 -46.75 6.04
CA SER A 26 40.01 -46.55 5.49
C SER A 26 40.12 -45.22 4.74
N SER A 27 41.26 -44.55 4.94
CA SER A 27 41.72 -43.30 4.36
C SER A 27 42.23 -43.44 2.93
N ASP A 28 42.16 -42.35 2.16
CA ASP A 28 43.23 -41.75 1.35
C ASP A 28 42.60 -40.49 0.69
N GLY A 29 43.03 -39.25 0.92
CA GLY A 29 44.40 -38.76 0.98
C GLY A 29 44.74 -38.14 -0.39
N LYS A 30 44.31 -36.89 -0.65
CA LYS A 30 45.02 -35.97 -1.56
C LYS A 30 44.56 -34.52 -1.42
N THR A 31 45.57 -33.70 -1.20
CA THR A 31 45.63 -32.28 -0.88
C THR A 31 45.24 -31.38 -2.05
N VAL A 32 44.45 -30.34 -1.77
CA VAL A 32 44.19 -29.20 -2.66
C VAL A 32 45.18 -28.07 -2.31
N PRO A 33 45.92 -27.50 -3.26
CA PRO A 33 46.81 -26.38 -3.00
C PRO A 33 46.07 -25.04 -3.04
N THR A 34 46.42 -24.21 -2.06
CA THR A 34 46.11 -22.79 -1.90
C THR A 34 46.74 -21.97 -3.03
N LEU A 35 45.98 -21.05 -3.64
CA LEU A 35 46.49 -20.03 -4.54
C LEU A 35 46.28 -18.64 -3.93
N GLU A 36 47.39 -17.97 -3.64
CA GLU A 36 47.46 -16.53 -3.37
C GLU A 36 47.28 -15.72 -4.66
N PRO A 37 46.76 -14.48 -4.59
CA PRO A 37 46.69 -13.57 -5.73
C PRO A 37 47.93 -12.66 -5.77
N SER A 38 48.66 -12.65 -6.89
CA SER A 38 49.65 -11.61 -7.18
C SER A 38 49.17 -10.68 -8.31
N ASN A 39 48.80 -9.49 -7.87
CA ASN A 39 49.03 -8.16 -8.45
C ASN A 39 49.38 -8.01 -9.95
N SER A 40 48.67 -7.05 -10.57
CA SER A 40 48.95 -6.46 -11.88
C SER A 40 50.32 -5.78 -11.93
N GLN A 41 50.94 -5.69 -13.12
CA GLN A 41 51.40 -4.42 -13.72
C GLN A 41 51.69 -4.63 -15.23
N VAL A 42 50.97 -3.91 -16.10
CA VAL A 42 51.44 -2.77 -16.93
C VAL A 42 52.35 -3.16 -18.11
N GLN A 43 51.85 -2.97 -19.34
CA GLN A 43 52.53 -2.15 -20.35
C GLN A 43 51.66 -1.85 -21.60
N THR A 44 51.41 -0.56 -21.75
CA THR A 44 51.20 0.29 -22.93
C THR A 44 51.59 -0.30 -24.29
N THR A 45 50.76 -0.14 -25.34
CA THR A 45 51.11 0.58 -26.59
C THR A 45 49.97 0.63 -27.64
N LEU A 46 50.08 1.69 -28.44
CA LEU A 46 49.28 2.26 -29.53
C LEU A 46 48.57 1.34 -30.56
N SER A 47 47.38 1.83 -30.95
CA SER A 47 46.90 2.14 -32.33
C SER A 47 46.90 1.07 -33.43
N LEU A 48 45.70 0.80 -33.99
CA LEU A 48 45.30 1.08 -35.38
C LEU A 48 44.07 0.23 -35.77
N ASN A 49 43.01 0.87 -36.27
CA ASN A 49 41.97 0.21 -37.06
C ASN A 49 42.56 -0.33 -38.37
N PRO A 50 41.95 -1.37 -38.97
CA PRO A 50 41.17 -1.09 -40.18
C PRO A 50 39.86 -1.88 -40.31
N GLU A 51 38.97 -1.36 -41.15
CA GLU A 51 37.78 -2.02 -41.72
C GLU A 51 38.08 -3.38 -42.38
N PRO A 52 37.02 -4.13 -42.74
CA PRO A 52 36.87 -4.35 -44.18
C PRO A 52 35.44 -4.20 -44.73
N THR A 53 35.37 -3.52 -45.89
CA THR A 53 34.42 -3.63 -47.00
C THR A 53 34.51 -5.07 -47.62
N LEU A 54 33.57 -5.70 -48.35
CA LEU A 54 32.62 -5.27 -49.38
C LEU A 54 31.69 -6.48 -49.78
N THR A 55 30.45 -6.16 -50.19
CA THR A 55 29.63 -6.75 -51.30
C THR A 55 28.99 -8.16 -51.30
N THR A 56 27.66 -8.11 -51.22
CA THR A 56 26.59 -8.58 -52.15
C THR A 56 26.45 -10.05 -52.60
N LYS A 57 25.23 -10.58 -52.37
CA LYS A 57 24.37 -11.21 -53.40
C LYS A 57 22.89 -11.24 -52.94
N ILE A 58 21.99 -10.86 -53.86
CA ILE A 58 20.51 -10.86 -53.78
C ILE A 58 19.99 -12.26 -54.18
N PRO A 59 18.81 -12.71 -53.70
CA PRO A 59 17.65 -12.74 -54.60
C PRO A 59 16.31 -12.24 -54.00
N GLU A 60 15.44 -11.88 -54.94
CA GLU A 60 14.09 -11.32 -55.00
C GLU A 60 13.00 -11.64 -53.94
N SER A 61 12.25 -10.55 -53.63
CA SER A 61 10.78 -10.37 -53.75
C SER A 61 9.81 -11.23 -52.92
N VAL A 62 9.24 -10.64 -51.86
CA VAL A 62 7.82 -10.79 -51.47
C VAL A 62 7.27 -9.45 -50.95
N LYS A 63 6.01 -9.18 -51.34
CA LYS A 63 5.21 -7.96 -51.29
C LYS A 63 5.12 -7.19 -49.95
N ALA A 64 5.13 -5.86 -50.07
CA ALA A 64 4.76 -4.90 -49.03
C ALA A 64 3.22 -4.85 -48.78
N PRO A 65 2.77 -4.60 -47.54
CA PRO A 65 1.35 -4.35 -47.24
C PRO A 65 0.97 -2.88 -47.50
N PRO A 66 -0.32 -2.58 -47.80
CA PRO A 66 -0.71 -1.28 -48.31
C PRO A 66 -0.88 -0.22 -47.21
N THR A 67 -0.38 0.97 -47.52
CA THR A 67 -0.61 2.26 -46.87
C THR A 67 -2.10 2.61 -46.86
N ARG A 68 -2.70 2.87 -45.69
CA ARG A 68 -4.04 3.47 -45.57
C ARG A 68 -3.91 4.99 -45.47
N THR A 69 -4.51 5.69 -46.42
CA THR A 69 -4.86 7.11 -46.37
C THR A 69 -6.16 7.30 -45.55
N PRO A 70 -6.39 8.46 -44.92
CA PRO A 70 -7.43 8.65 -43.91
C PRO A 70 -8.82 8.84 -44.57
N MET A 71 -9.83 8.14 -44.06
CA MET A 71 -11.24 8.36 -44.45
C MET A 71 -11.93 9.38 -43.54
N LEU A 72 -12.76 10.19 -44.19
CA LEU A 72 -13.62 11.25 -43.67
C LEU A 72 -14.50 10.79 -42.48
N VAL A 73 -14.54 11.63 -41.45
CA VAL A 73 -15.49 11.58 -40.33
C VAL A 73 -16.91 11.80 -40.87
N THR A 74 -17.78 10.81 -40.70
CA THR A 74 -19.24 10.98 -40.87
C THR A 74 -19.88 10.74 -39.51
N THR A 75 -20.55 11.75 -38.99
CA THR A 75 -21.32 11.74 -37.74
C THR A 75 -22.54 10.82 -37.89
N TYR A 76 -22.70 9.87 -36.97
CA TYR A 76 -23.93 9.09 -36.82
C TYR A 76 -24.50 9.31 -35.40
N LEU A 77 -25.72 9.86 -35.35
CA LEU A 77 -26.58 9.87 -34.18
C LEU A 77 -27.20 8.47 -33.96
N PRO A 78 -27.39 8.00 -32.71
CA PRO A 78 -28.09 6.75 -32.48
C PRO A 78 -29.61 6.94 -32.53
N ILE A 79 -30.27 6.11 -33.34
CA ILE A 79 -31.72 5.89 -33.35
C ILE A 79 -32.01 4.73 -32.38
N VAL A 80 -32.87 4.97 -31.39
CA VAL A 80 -33.42 3.95 -30.49
C VAL A 80 -34.47 3.15 -31.23
N ASN A 81 -34.29 1.83 -31.32
CA ASN A 81 -35.35 0.90 -31.69
C ASN A 81 -35.44 -0.22 -30.63
N MET A 82 -36.52 -0.20 -29.86
CA MET A 82 -36.94 -1.30 -28.98
C MET A 82 -37.69 -2.35 -29.81
N THR A 83 -37.50 -3.64 -29.51
CA THR A 83 -38.42 -4.73 -29.87
C THR A 83 -38.17 -5.94 -28.95
N PRO A 84 -39.14 -6.88 -28.79
CA PRO A 84 -39.57 -7.34 -27.47
C PRO A 84 -39.20 -8.80 -27.16
N ALA A 85 -39.33 -9.15 -25.89
CA ALA A 85 -39.10 -10.49 -25.34
C ALA A 85 -40.07 -11.57 -25.85
N PRO A 86 -39.68 -12.86 -25.89
CA PRO A 86 -40.59 -13.96 -26.12
C PRO A 86 -40.96 -14.71 -24.82
N THR A 87 -42.26 -14.98 -24.66
CA THR A 87 -42.86 -15.81 -23.61
C THR A 87 -42.99 -17.26 -24.09
N LYS A 88 -42.60 -18.26 -23.27
CA LYS A 88 -43.29 -19.57 -23.18
C LYS A 88 -43.09 -20.21 -21.80
N THR A 89 -44.20 -20.53 -21.14
CA THR A 89 -44.35 -21.40 -19.95
C THR A 89 -44.63 -22.85 -20.39
N PRO A 90 -44.43 -23.85 -19.51
CA PRO A 90 -45.61 -24.58 -19.01
C PRO A 90 -45.59 -24.90 -17.50
N SER A 91 -46.80 -25.02 -16.94
CA SER A 91 -47.16 -25.18 -15.52
C SER A 91 -47.09 -26.61 -14.96
N LEU A 92 -46.89 -26.74 -13.63
CA LEU A 92 -47.71 -27.58 -12.74
C LEU A 92 -47.61 -27.12 -11.26
N ILE A 93 -48.63 -27.45 -10.46
CA ILE A 93 -49.23 -26.73 -9.31
C ILE A 93 -49.02 -27.49 -7.98
N GLN A 94 -48.93 -26.77 -6.84
CA GLN A 94 -49.77 -26.92 -5.61
C GLN A 94 -49.41 -25.86 -4.53
N LYS A 95 -50.29 -24.88 -4.21
CA LYS A 95 -51.37 -24.84 -3.17
C LYS A 95 -50.86 -24.12 -1.88
N ILE A 96 -51.50 -23.16 -1.18
CA ILE A 96 -52.88 -22.70 -0.85
C ILE A 96 -52.75 -21.25 -0.29
N SER A 97 -53.39 -20.21 -0.84
CA SER A 97 -54.70 -19.57 -0.52
C SER A 97 -54.75 -18.58 0.66
N VAL A 98 -55.12 -17.31 0.37
CA VAL A 98 -55.95 -16.42 1.22
C VAL A 98 -56.84 -15.56 0.29
N PRO A 99 -58.13 -15.30 0.58
CA PRO A 99 -59.11 -14.85 -0.41
C PRO A 99 -59.38 -13.34 -0.47
N THR A 100 -59.82 -12.97 -1.67
CA THR A 100 -60.20 -11.68 -2.28
C THR A 100 -61.62 -11.20 -1.94
N LYS A 101 -61.87 -9.89 -2.13
CA LYS A 101 -63.07 -9.32 -2.82
C LYS A 101 -62.84 -7.80 -3.00
N GLU A 102 -62.57 -7.23 -4.17
CA GLU A 102 -63.30 -7.13 -5.45
C GLU A 102 -64.48 -6.13 -5.40
N ALA A 103 -64.33 -4.99 -6.10
CA ALA A 103 -65.29 -4.43 -7.08
C ALA A 103 -64.88 -3.02 -7.58
N THR A 104 -64.86 -2.87 -8.90
CA THR A 104 -64.62 -1.68 -9.75
C THR A 104 -65.97 -0.98 -10.10
N PRO A 105 -66.09 0.00 -11.03
CA PRO A 105 -65.68 1.42 -11.01
C PRO A 105 -66.83 2.40 -11.41
N GLU A 106 -66.83 3.67 -11.01
CA GLU A 106 -67.59 4.71 -11.75
C GLU A 106 -66.90 6.09 -11.77
N THR A 107 -67.03 6.73 -12.93
CA THR A 107 -66.34 7.94 -13.41
C THR A 107 -67.27 9.14 -13.35
N ILE A 108 -66.93 10.28 -12.72
CA ILE A 108 -67.39 11.62 -13.17
C ILE A 108 -66.38 12.71 -12.72
N SER A 109 -66.15 13.67 -13.61
CA SER A 109 -65.21 14.80 -13.49
C SER A 109 -65.89 16.10 -13.08
N ALA A 110 -65.07 16.97 -12.47
CA ALA A 110 -65.04 18.43 -12.51
C ALA A 110 -65.88 19.30 -11.52
N THR A 111 -65.11 20.07 -10.74
CA THR A 111 -65.16 21.54 -10.49
C THR A 111 -65.54 22.04 -9.07
N GLN A 112 -64.64 22.92 -8.57
CA GLN A 112 -64.83 24.06 -7.63
C GLN A 112 -64.30 23.96 -6.18
N ILE A 113 -63.14 24.62 -5.99
CA ILE A 113 -62.70 25.57 -4.93
C ILE A 113 -63.05 25.26 -3.45
N PRO A 114 -62.05 25.14 -2.56
CA PRO A 114 -62.24 25.22 -1.11
C PRO A 114 -61.55 26.43 -0.46
N THR A 115 -62.27 27.18 0.39
CA THR A 115 -61.84 27.76 1.68
C THR A 115 -62.98 28.61 2.29
N PRO A 116 -62.99 28.97 3.60
CA PRO A 116 -62.15 28.55 4.73
C PRO A 116 -62.96 28.17 5.99
N ILE A 117 -62.38 27.35 6.89
CA ILE A 117 -62.85 27.27 8.29
C ILE A 117 -61.73 27.73 9.21
N ALA A 118 -62.10 28.67 10.08
CA ALA A 118 -61.26 29.41 10.98
C ALA A 118 -60.76 28.58 12.17
N ILE A 119 -59.58 28.98 12.61
CA ILE A 119 -58.71 28.39 13.63
C ILE A 119 -59.16 28.85 15.03
N LEU A 120 -59.16 27.92 16.00
CA LEU A 120 -59.13 28.22 17.44
C LEU A 120 -57.82 27.67 18.05
N PRO A 121 -57.33 28.25 19.16
CA PRO A 121 -55.90 28.47 19.36
C PRO A 121 -55.14 27.26 19.91
N THR A 122 -53.91 27.15 19.43
CA THR A 122 -52.84 26.22 19.79
C THR A 122 -52.49 26.23 21.27
N LEU A 123 -52.52 25.05 21.90
CA LEU A 123 -51.67 24.75 23.06
C LEU A 123 -50.20 24.89 22.63
N LYS A 124 -49.43 25.67 23.39
CA LYS A 124 -47.98 25.70 23.28
C LYS A 124 -47.42 24.36 23.73
N ASN A 125 -47.04 23.52 22.78
CA ASN A 125 -46.14 22.40 23.06
C ASN A 125 -44.74 22.97 23.17
N GLU A 126 -44.20 23.04 24.39
CA GLU A 126 -42.75 23.12 24.56
C GLU A 126 -42.12 21.83 24.01
N PRO A 127 -40.99 21.91 23.29
CA PRO A 127 -40.31 20.73 22.83
C PRO A 127 -39.78 19.98 24.04
N VAL A 128 -40.23 18.72 24.19
CA VAL A 128 -39.62 17.77 25.11
C VAL A 128 -38.21 17.50 24.59
N GLU A 129 -37.24 18.15 25.21
CA GLU A 129 -35.81 17.87 25.04
C GLU A 129 -35.57 16.44 25.56
N ILE A 130 -35.48 15.49 24.63
CA ILE A 130 -34.95 14.17 24.94
C ILE A 130 -33.48 14.38 25.27
N LYS A 131 -33.15 14.41 26.56
CA LYS A 131 -31.77 14.30 27.04
C LYS A 131 -31.26 12.89 26.71
N VAL A 132 -30.88 12.70 25.45
CA VAL A 132 -29.85 11.71 25.11
C VAL A 132 -28.59 12.22 25.81
N PRO A 133 -27.95 11.44 26.70
CA PRO A 133 -26.62 11.82 27.15
C PRO A 133 -25.79 11.95 25.89
N ASN A 134 -25.29 13.14 25.59
CA ASN A 134 -24.42 13.38 24.46
C ASN A 134 -23.06 12.79 24.88
N PRO A 135 -22.67 11.55 24.53
CA PRO A 135 -21.27 11.22 24.66
C PRO A 135 -20.57 12.23 23.76
N THR A 136 -19.64 13.00 24.32
CA THR A 136 -18.73 13.80 23.50
C THR A 136 -18.21 12.87 22.41
N PRO A 137 -18.38 13.18 21.11
CA PRO A 137 -17.89 12.32 20.03
C PRO A 137 -16.43 12.02 20.32
N ASN A 138 -16.07 10.73 20.37
CA ASN A 138 -14.68 10.36 20.62
C ASN A 138 -13.83 11.06 19.54
N PRO A 139 -12.90 11.97 19.91
CA PRO A 139 -12.19 12.80 18.95
C PRO A 139 -11.27 12.00 18.03
N PHE A 140 -11.05 10.72 18.34
CA PHE A 140 -10.22 9.80 17.59
C PHE A 140 -11.02 8.88 16.66
N LYS A 141 -12.35 9.01 16.57
CA LYS A 141 -13.16 8.21 15.65
C LYS A 141 -13.55 9.04 14.42
N ILE A 142 -13.59 8.39 13.27
CA ILE A 142 -14.03 9.02 12.01
C ILE A 142 -15.51 8.76 11.76
N ILE A 143 -16.09 9.60 10.90
CA ILE A 143 -17.36 9.32 10.23
C ILE A 143 -17.00 9.05 8.78
N SER A 144 -17.46 7.91 8.26
CA SER A 144 -17.24 7.50 6.86
C SER A 144 -18.58 7.11 6.24
N GLN A 145 -18.70 7.22 4.92
CA GLN A 145 -19.86 6.71 4.17
C GLN A 145 -19.54 5.41 3.42
N ILE A 146 -18.32 4.90 3.51
CA ILE A 146 -17.99 3.53 3.11
C ILE A 146 -18.85 2.54 3.91
N CYS A 147 -19.26 1.44 3.26
CA CYS A 147 -20.18 0.45 3.84
C CYS A 147 -21.53 1.02 4.29
N SER A 148 -21.97 2.17 3.75
CA SER A 148 -23.30 2.72 4.05
C SER A 148 -24.40 2.17 3.12
N ASP A 149 -24.01 1.45 2.06
CA ASP A 149 -24.94 0.80 1.14
C ASP A 149 -25.27 -0.64 1.57
N GLU A 150 -26.30 -1.23 0.96
CA GLU A 150 -26.75 -2.59 1.30
C GLU A 150 -25.94 -3.71 0.59
N ASN A 151 -24.98 -3.37 -0.26
CA ASN A 151 -24.30 -4.29 -1.17
C ASN A 151 -22.80 -4.45 -0.89
N GLY A 152 -22.19 -3.52 -0.15
CA GLY A 152 -20.79 -3.53 0.22
C GLY A 152 -20.49 -4.37 1.47
N PRO A 153 -19.21 -4.41 1.89
CA PRO A 153 -18.78 -5.13 3.08
C PRO A 153 -19.45 -4.60 4.35
N ASP A 154 -19.53 -5.43 5.39
CA ASP A 154 -19.90 -4.94 6.73
C ASP A 154 -18.66 -4.35 7.43
N CYS A 155 -18.52 -3.03 7.39
CA CYS A 155 -17.42 -2.32 8.03
C CYS A 155 -17.39 -2.45 9.57
N SER A 156 -18.46 -2.94 10.20
CA SER A 156 -18.47 -3.23 11.63
C SER A 156 -17.82 -4.57 11.98
N GLU A 157 -17.59 -5.43 10.99
CA GLU A 157 -17.00 -6.77 11.13
C GLU A 157 -16.13 -7.14 9.91
N LEU A 158 -15.13 -6.31 9.59
CA LEU A 158 -14.18 -6.61 8.51
C LEU A 158 -13.24 -7.74 8.91
N ARG A 159 -12.83 -8.57 7.95
CA ARG A 159 -11.78 -9.57 8.20
C ARG A 159 -10.46 -8.89 8.58
N LEU A 160 -9.76 -9.46 9.55
CA LEU A 160 -8.39 -9.08 9.90
C LEU A 160 -7.41 -9.73 8.92
N GLY A 161 -6.56 -8.94 8.30
CA GLY A 161 -5.68 -9.38 7.20
C GLY A 161 -4.51 -10.29 7.56
N ASP A 162 -4.23 -10.52 8.85
CA ASP A 162 -3.02 -11.22 9.30
C ASP A 162 -2.87 -12.63 8.71
N ASP A 163 -3.98 -13.35 8.53
CA ASP A 163 -4.00 -14.71 7.97
C ASP A 163 -4.00 -14.71 6.42
N TYR A 164 -4.17 -13.55 5.80
CA TYR A 164 -4.24 -13.35 4.36
C TYR A 164 -2.93 -12.80 3.78
N PHE A 165 -1.80 -13.15 4.40
CA PHE A 165 -0.45 -12.76 3.97
C PHE A 165 0.33 -13.98 3.47
N THR A 166 0.96 -13.88 2.30
CA THR A 166 1.75 -14.97 1.71
C THR A 166 3.00 -14.46 1.01
N THR A 167 4.05 -15.27 0.99
CA THR A 167 5.29 -15.02 0.22
C THR A 167 5.54 -16.08 -0.85
N ILE A 168 4.57 -16.97 -1.07
CA ILE A 168 4.75 -18.16 -1.92
C ILE A 168 4.08 -17.95 -3.28
N THR A 169 2.76 -17.77 -3.29
CA THR A 169 1.95 -17.57 -4.49
C THR A 169 0.82 -16.58 -4.22
N PRO A 170 0.38 -15.82 -5.22
CA PRO A 170 -0.81 -14.97 -5.12
C PRO A 170 -2.07 -15.80 -4.90
N ASP A 171 -3.04 -15.22 -4.20
CA ASP A 171 -4.36 -15.80 -4.01
C ASP A 171 -5.39 -14.69 -3.80
N LYS A 172 -6.65 -14.96 -4.11
CA LYS A 172 -7.73 -13.98 -4.07
C LYS A 172 -7.93 -13.46 -2.66
N GLY A 173 -7.83 -12.14 -2.50
CA GLY A 173 -7.92 -11.49 -1.20
C GLY A 173 -6.67 -11.63 -0.32
N TYR A 174 -5.56 -12.12 -0.85
CA TYR A 174 -4.29 -12.19 -0.13
C TYR A 174 -3.36 -11.07 -0.56
N LEU A 175 -2.49 -10.66 0.36
CA LEU A 175 -1.28 -9.92 0.04
C LEU A 175 -0.17 -10.91 -0.30
N TYR A 176 0.29 -10.91 -1.56
CA TYR A 176 1.49 -11.62 -1.99
C TYR A 176 2.72 -10.73 -1.82
N SER A 177 3.41 -10.85 -0.69
CA SER A 177 4.55 -10.03 -0.34
C SER A 177 5.89 -10.60 -0.80
N CYS A 178 6.79 -9.73 -1.24
CA CYS A 178 8.18 -10.09 -1.49
C CYS A 178 9.01 -10.27 -0.21
N ASN A 179 8.45 -9.87 0.93
CA ASN A 179 9.12 -9.86 2.22
C ASN A 179 8.42 -10.86 3.15
N ALA A 180 9.19 -11.68 3.87
CA ALA A 180 8.62 -12.48 4.95
C ALA A 180 8.22 -11.58 6.12
N LYS A 181 7.25 -12.07 6.92
CA LYS A 181 6.89 -11.44 8.20
C LYS A 181 8.12 -11.26 9.08
N ASN A 182 8.15 -10.17 9.84
CA ASN A 182 9.20 -9.88 10.80
C ASN A 182 8.58 -9.56 12.18
N PRO A 183 8.28 -10.58 13.01
CA PRO A 183 7.67 -10.37 14.33
C PRO A 183 8.49 -9.48 15.28
N ASN A 184 9.77 -9.25 14.99
CA ASN A 184 10.65 -8.42 15.81
C ASN A 184 10.64 -6.94 15.39
N ALA A 185 9.96 -6.58 14.30
CA ALA A 185 9.81 -5.18 13.91
C ALA A 185 8.97 -4.42 14.97
N PRO A 186 9.13 -3.09 15.06
CA PRO A 186 8.16 -2.25 15.77
C PRO A 186 6.77 -2.39 15.16
N GLY A 187 5.75 -2.15 15.96
CA GLY A 187 4.34 -2.22 15.58
C GLY A 187 3.47 -2.03 16.82
N SER A 188 2.16 -1.95 16.62
CA SER A 188 1.20 -1.68 17.69
C SER A 188 1.22 -2.72 18.81
N ASN A 189 0.77 -2.29 19.98
CA ASN A 189 0.46 -3.12 21.12
C ASN A 189 -0.94 -3.72 20.95
N THR A 190 -0.99 -5.00 20.59
CA THR A 190 -2.24 -5.72 20.30
C THR A 190 -3.22 -5.74 21.47
N ASP A 191 -2.73 -5.70 22.72
CA ASP A 191 -3.58 -5.71 23.92
C ASP A 191 -4.45 -4.45 24.04
N ASN A 192 -4.08 -3.36 23.35
CA ASN A 192 -4.78 -2.08 23.39
C ASN A 192 -5.68 -1.84 22.16
N LEU A 193 -5.78 -2.80 21.24
CA LEU A 193 -6.61 -2.69 20.02
C LEU A 193 -8.06 -3.05 20.33
N THR A 194 -8.81 -2.12 20.90
CA THR A 194 -10.20 -2.35 21.36
C THR A 194 -11.22 -2.57 20.25
N TRP A 195 -10.86 -2.31 19.00
CA TRP A 195 -11.71 -2.50 17.82
C TRP A 195 -11.41 -3.79 17.06
N VAL A 196 -10.43 -4.59 17.52
CA VAL A 196 -10.05 -5.86 16.92
C VAL A 196 -10.57 -7.01 17.79
N ASP A 197 -11.34 -7.92 17.19
CA ASP A 197 -11.71 -9.20 17.79
C ASP A 197 -10.76 -10.28 17.27
N PHE A 198 -9.68 -10.53 18.01
CA PHE A 198 -8.69 -11.56 17.68
C PHE A 198 -9.25 -12.99 17.72
N ALA A 199 -10.34 -13.25 18.45
CA ALA A 199 -10.93 -14.59 18.50
C ALA A 199 -11.75 -14.89 17.24
N ARG A 200 -12.34 -13.85 16.63
CA ARG A 200 -13.07 -13.93 15.36
C ARG A 200 -12.19 -13.62 14.13
N SER A 201 -10.97 -13.15 14.33
CA SER A 201 -10.12 -12.59 13.27
C SER A 201 -10.84 -11.49 12.48
N THR A 202 -11.50 -10.57 13.19
CA THR A 202 -12.23 -9.44 12.60
C THR A 202 -11.88 -8.12 13.29
N TRP A 203 -12.22 -7.00 12.66
CA TRP A 203 -12.08 -5.67 13.24
C TRP A 203 -13.19 -4.72 12.78
N ASN A 204 -13.46 -3.70 13.59
CA ASN A 204 -14.51 -2.74 13.35
C ASN A 204 -13.92 -1.38 12.93
N PHE A 205 -14.17 -0.98 11.69
CA PHE A 205 -13.65 0.25 11.11
C PHE A 205 -14.13 1.52 11.83
N PHE A 206 -15.41 1.53 12.25
CA PHE A 206 -16.03 2.68 12.92
C PHE A 206 -15.59 2.83 14.38
N GLU A 207 -15.15 1.73 15.00
CA GLU A 207 -14.62 1.73 16.37
C GLU A 207 -13.11 1.99 16.43
N LYS A 208 -12.40 1.83 15.31
CA LYS A 208 -10.97 2.12 15.20
C LYS A 208 -10.65 3.55 15.60
N LEU A 209 -9.51 3.73 16.27
CA LEU A 209 -8.97 5.04 16.61
C LEU A 209 -8.01 5.56 15.52
N TRP A 210 -8.03 6.88 15.34
CA TRP A 210 -7.37 7.64 14.29
C TRP A 210 -6.73 8.89 14.89
N LEU A 211 -5.55 9.29 14.39
CA LEU A 211 -4.92 10.55 14.77
C LEU A 211 -5.75 11.72 14.20
N PRO A 212 -6.24 12.67 15.03
CA PRO A 212 -7.17 13.70 14.57
C PRO A 212 -6.46 14.73 13.70
N GLN A 213 -7.26 15.58 13.04
CA GLN A 213 -6.74 16.81 12.46
C GLN A 213 -6.43 17.81 13.59
N GLY A 214 -5.35 18.59 13.43
CA GLY A 214 -4.98 19.62 14.40
C GLY A 214 -4.21 20.77 13.77
N SER A 215 -3.17 21.23 14.47
CA SER A 215 -2.41 22.43 14.12
C SER A 215 -1.14 22.15 13.32
N PHE A 216 -0.73 20.88 13.21
CA PHE A 216 0.38 20.47 12.38
C PHE A 216 0.19 20.90 10.93
N GLN A 217 1.26 21.44 10.33
CA GLN A 217 1.27 21.89 8.95
C GLN A 217 2.58 21.48 8.29
N THR A 218 2.49 21.06 7.04
CA THR A 218 3.64 20.83 6.16
C THR A 218 3.74 21.94 5.11
N ILE A 219 4.82 21.92 4.32
CA ILE A 219 4.79 22.65 3.05
C ILE A 219 3.65 22.10 2.15
N PRO A 220 3.14 22.88 1.18
CA PRO A 220 2.12 22.39 0.26
C PRO A 220 2.56 21.12 -0.47
N GLY A 221 1.64 20.17 -0.61
CA GLY A 221 1.84 18.98 -1.44
C GLY A 221 1.95 19.32 -2.92
N THR A 222 2.72 18.53 -3.66
CA THR A 222 2.87 18.68 -5.11
C THR A 222 2.60 17.35 -5.80
N TYR A 223 1.91 17.41 -6.93
CA TYR A 223 1.75 16.29 -7.86
C TYR A 223 1.75 16.85 -9.28
N THR A 224 2.64 16.34 -10.11
CA THR A 224 2.70 16.67 -11.54
C THR A 224 2.71 15.38 -12.32
N GLU A 225 1.84 15.31 -13.32
CA GLU A 225 1.71 14.17 -14.23
C GLU A 225 1.82 14.69 -15.65
N THR A 226 2.79 14.21 -16.40
CA THR A 226 3.01 14.58 -17.80
C THR A 226 3.14 13.33 -18.66
N ILE A 227 2.59 13.39 -19.87
CA ILE A 227 2.74 12.31 -20.85
C ILE A 227 3.76 12.74 -21.90
N VAL A 228 4.83 11.97 -22.02
CA VAL A 228 5.87 12.14 -23.03
C VAL A 228 5.92 10.86 -23.87
N GLY A 229 5.40 10.93 -25.11
CA GLY A 229 5.25 9.74 -25.94
C GLY A 229 4.25 8.76 -25.33
N THR A 230 4.72 7.54 -25.02
CA THR A 230 3.95 6.46 -24.37
C THR A 230 4.27 6.33 -22.88
N THR A 231 4.91 7.34 -22.29
CA THR A 231 5.36 7.33 -20.90
C THR A 231 4.65 8.40 -20.09
N ARG A 232 4.05 7.99 -18.99
CA ARG A 232 3.54 8.83 -17.91
C ARG A 232 4.66 9.10 -16.92
N MET A 233 5.09 10.35 -16.85
CA MET A 233 6.07 10.85 -15.89
C MET A 233 5.33 11.51 -14.72
N ILE A 234 5.58 11.03 -13.51
CA ILE A 234 4.99 11.55 -12.28
C ILE A 234 6.08 12.12 -11.38
N GLU A 235 5.87 13.32 -10.86
CA GLU A 235 6.71 13.95 -9.85
C GLU A 235 5.86 14.42 -8.67
N SER A 236 6.34 14.19 -7.44
CA SER A 236 5.66 14.59 -6.22
C SER A 236 6.66 14.81 -5.08
N ASN A 237 6.30 15.66 -4.11
CA ASN A 237 7.07 15.83 -2.87
C ASN A 237 6.58 14.91 -1.73
N ASN A 238 5.78 13.89 -2.06
CA ASN A 238 5.17 12.93 -1.13
C ASN A 238 4.37 13.56 0.01
N LEU A 239 3.70 14.68 -0.28
CA LEU A 239 2.75 15.33 0.63
C LEU A 239 1.43 15.55 -0.11
N PRO A 240 0.30 15.46 0.60
CA PRO A 240 -1.01 15.50 -0.04
C PRO A 240 -1.32 16.91 -0.59
N VAL A 241 -1.65 17.00 -1.88
CA VAL A 241 -1.95 18.26 -2.58
C VAL A 241 -3.19 18.98 -1.99
N ASP A 242 -4.13 18.23 -1.43
CA ASP A 242 -5.31 18.76 -0.75
C ASP A 242 -5.01 19.29 0.68
N GLY A 243 -3.76 19.18 1.14
CA GLY A 243 -3.32 19.60 2.47
C GLY A 243 -3.92 18.79 3.61
N LYS A 244 -4.52 17.63 3.33
CA LYS A 244 -5.20 16.78 4.32
C LYS A 244 -4.20 15.81 4.98
N ILE A 245 -3.73 16.21 6.16
CA ILE A 245 -2.79 15.46 7.00
C ILE A 245 -3.14 15.65 8.48
N GLY A 246 -2.91 14.63 9.30
CA GLY A 246 -3.20 14.61 10.73
C GLY A 246 -2.28 15.49 11.57
N ASP A 247 -2.58 15.55 12.87
CA ASP A 247 -1.81 16.33 13.84
C ASP A 247 -0.57 15.58 14.35
N TRP A 248 0.48 15.57 13.55
CA TRP A 248 1.76 14.92 13.90
C TRP A 248 2.64 15.84 14.76
N PRO A 249 3.47 15.30 15.69
CA PRO A 249 3.67 13.88 15.98
C PRO A 249 2.54 13.26 16.81
N MET A 250 2.26 11.98 16.54
CA MET A 250 1.30 11.20 17.35
C MET A 250 1.72 11.12 18.84
N SER A 251 3.00 11.26 19.16
CA SER A 251 3.50 11.26 20.55
C SER A 251 2.87 12.32 21.46
N ASP A 252 2.23 13.33 20.89
CA ASP A 252 1.49 14.36 21.64
C ASP A 252 0.13 13.85 22.14
N TYR A 253 -0.27 12.64 21.74
CA TYR A 253 -1.52 11.97 22.09
C TYR A 253 -1.24 10.69 22.90
N PRO A 254 -1.21 10.75 24.24
CA PRO A 254 -0.84 9.60 25.08
C PRO A 254 -1.71 8.36 24.85
N VAL A 255 -3.02 8.53 24.66
CA VAL A 255 -3.96 7.42 24.41
C VAL A 255 -3.60 6.67 23.12
N LEU A 256 -3.24 7.39 22.06
CA LEU A 256 -2.82 6.77 20.80
C LEU A 256 -1.40 6.18 20.92
N THR A 257 -0.52 6.88 21.63
CA THR A 257 0.88 6.47 21.87
C THR A 257 1.01 5.15 22.66
N GLU A 258 0.04 4.88 23.53
CA GLU A 258 -0.04 3.60 24.26
C GLU A 258 -0.42 2.42 23.34
N ILE A 259 -1.12 2.69 22.24
CA ILE A 259 -1.51 1.69 21.24
C ILE A 259 -0.39 1.50 20.22
N ASP A 260 0.05 2.58 19.60
CA ASP A 260 1.09 2.60 18.57
C ASP A 260 2.16 3.59 18.99
N ARG A 261 3.43 3.24 18.84
CA ARG A 261 4.57 4.06 19.30
C ARG A 261 5.31 4.74 18.15
N ASN A 262 4.69 4.85 16.98
CA ASN A 262 5.28 5.51 15.81
C ASN A 262 5.75 6.94 16.16
N PRO A 263 7.07 7.22 16.15
CA PRO A 263 7.61 8.54 16.48
C PRO A 263 7.69 9.46 15.25
N GLY A 264 7.18 9.03 14.09
CA GLY A 264 7.35 9.71 12.83
C GLY A 264 6.69 11.08 12.76
N ILE A 265 7.27 11.96 11.95
CA ILE A 265 6.75 13.29 11.64
C ILE A 265 6.85 13.47 10.13
N PRO A 266 5.73 13.60 9.40
CA PRO A 266 5.74 13.78 7.95
C PRO A 266 6.61 14.96 7.52
N SER A 267 7.44 14.73 6.50
CA SER A 267 8.21 15.78 5.83
C SER A 267 8.25 15.50 4.33
N SER A 268 8.52 16.53 3.54
CA SER A 268 8.59 16.38 2.09
C SER A 268 9.72 15.45 1.67
N ARG A 269 9.40 14.56 0.74
CA ARG A 269 10.34 13.62 0.13
C ARG A 269 10.07 13.53 -1.36
N GLN A 270 11.08 13.85 -2.17
CA GLN A 270 10.88 13.80 -3.62
C GLN A 270 10.68 12.37 -4.12
N PHE A 271 9.59 12.19 -4.83
CA PHE A 271 9.18 10.98 -5.50
C PHE A 271 9.09 11.28 -7.00
N SER A 272 9.63 10.36 -7.80
CA SER A 272 9.49 10.39 -9.24
C SER A 272 9.16 9.00 -9.73
N ALA A 273 8.24 8.88 -10.69
CA ALA A 273 7.91 7.62 -11.34
C ALA A 273 7.74 7.78 -12.85
N SER A 274 7.97 6.69 -13.56
CA SER A 274 7.83 6.58 -15.01
C SER A 274 7.08 5.30 -15.34
N TYR A 275 5.82 5.45 -15.77
CA TYR A 275 4.90 4.35 -16.06
C TYR A 275 4.50 4.36 -17.54
N PRO A 276 4.28 3.21 -18.20
CA PRO A 276 3.69 3.19 -19.53
C PRO A 276 2.26 3.76 -19.45
N THR A 277 1.84 4.49 -20.49
CA THR A 277 0.44 4.91 -20.62
C THR A 277 -0.47 3.75 -21.04
N ASP A 278 0.12 2.67 -21.54
CA ASP A 278 -0.53 1.43 -21.96
C ASP A 278 0.27 0.24 -21.37
N PRO A 279 0.08 -0.07 -20.08
CA PRO A 279 0.78 -1.16 -19.40
C PRO A 279 0.41 -2.51 -19.99
N SER A 280 1.34 -3.46 -19.91
CA SER A 280 1.13 -4.84 -20.37
C SER A 280 1.16 -5.80 -19.18
N GLU A 281 0.25 -6.76 -19.20
CA GLU A 281 0.28 -7.90 -18.27
C GLU A 281 1.60 -8.68 -18.44
N ALA A 282 2.14 -9.19 -17.34
CA ALA A 282 3.28 -10.08 -17.32
C ALA A 282 2.84 -11.54 -17.53
N ASP A 283 3.80 -12.45 -17.77
CA ASP A 283 3.51 -13.89 -17.91
C ASP A 283 2.87 -14.53 -16.67
N GLY A 284 2.99 -13.87 -15.51
CA GLY A 284 2.30 -14.22 -14.28
C GLY A 284 2.48 -13.16 -13.20
N PRO A 285 1.70 -13.23 -12.11
CA PRO A 285 1.78 -12.23 -11.07
C PRO A 285 3.13 -12.18 -10.36
N SER A 286 3.51 -11.01 -9.87
CA SER A 286 4.69 -10.81 -9.02
C SER A 286 4.32 -10.18 -7.68
N CYS A 287 5.13 -10.46 -6.67
CA CYS A 287 4.89 -9.98 -5.32
C CYS A 287 5.06 -8.46 -5.20
N VAL A 288 4.46 -7.88 -4.16
CA VAL A 288 4.63 -6.47 -3.78
C VAL A 288 5.57 -6.31 -2.58
N SER A 289 6.41 -5.26 -2.58
CA SER A 289 7.34 -4.98 -1.48
C SER A 289 6.65 -4.24 -0.32
N LEU A 290 7.24 -4.24 0.88
CA LEU A 290 6.77 -3.43 2.03
C LEU A 290 6.86 -1.91 1.83
N GLY A 291 7.59 -1.43 0.82
CA GLY A 291 7.71 0.00 0.51
C GLY A 291 6.66 0.49 -0.48
N THR A 292 6.97 1.58 -1.17
CA THR A 292 6.11 2.17 -2.19
C THR A 292 5.75 1.18 -3.30
N ILE A 293 4.46 0.89 -3.44
CA ILE A 293 3.90 0.05 -4.50
C ILE A 293 3.21 0.84 -5.61
N GLY A 294 2.96 2.13 -5.39
CA GLY A 294 2.31 3.04 -6.32
C GLY A 294 2.20 4.46 -5.75
N ILE A 295 1.46 5.32 -6.43
CA ILE A 295 1.22 6.71 -6.02
C ILE A 295 -0.22 7.12 -6.34
N THR A 296 -0.83 7.87 -5.43
CA THR A 296 -2.14 8.49 -5.64
C THR A 296 -2.01 9.78 -6.45
N LYS A 297 -3.10 10.20 -7.09
CA LYS A 297 -3.17 11.49 -7.81
C LYS A 297 -3.16 12.71 -6.88
N ASN A 298 -3.31 12.52 -5.57
CA ASN A 298 -3.06 13.58 -4.58
C ASN A 298 -1.59 13.67 -4.14
N GLY A 299 -0.68 12.85 -4.69
CA GLY A 299 0.76 12.96 -4.49
C GLY A 299 1.32 12.17 -3.32
N VAL A 300 0.56 11.25 -2.70
CA VAL A 300 1.06 10.42 -1.60
C VAL A 300 1.32 9.01 -2.11
N VAL A 301 2.44 8.43 -1.70
CA VAL A 301 2.79 7.06 -2.07
C VAL A 301 1.87 6.05 -1.39
N ILE A 302 1.60 4.95 -2.10
CA ILE A 302 0.82 3.81 -1.61
C ILE A 302 1.82 2.74 -1.17
N TYR A 303 1.64 2.21 0.04
CA TYR A 303 2.33 1.03 0.55
C TYR A 303 1.38 -0.17 0.49
N ASN A 304 1.92 -1.38 0.56
CA ASN A 304 1.09 -2.58 0.56
C ASN A 304 0.28 -2.69 1.87
N ALA A 305 -0.64 -3.64 1.97
CA ALA A 305 -1.58 -3.75 3.10
C ALA A 305 -0.94 -4.08 4.46
N ALA A 306 0.36 -4.39 4.52
CA ALA A 306 1.02 -4.88 5.72
C ALA A 306 2.01 -3.86 6.32
N ASP A 307 2.13 -3.91 7.64
CA ASP A 307 3.13 -3.17 8.40
C ASP A 307 4.51 -3.84 8.32
N ALA A 308 5.49 -3.28 9.05
CA ALA A 308 6.84 -3.84 9.09
C ALA A 308 6.92 -5.25 9.72
N ARG A 309 5.91 -5.68 10.49
CA ARG A 309 5.80 -7.05 11.03
C ARG A 309 5.15 -8.01 10.06
N GLY A 310 4.48 -7.52 9.01
CA GLY A 310 3.65 -8.33 8.13
C GLY A 310 2.24 -8.56 8.69
N GLU A 311 1.78 -7.66 9.55
CA GLU A 311 0.44 -7.61 10.11
C GLU A 311 -0.43 -6.59 9.35
N ASP A 312 -1.75 -6.67 9.50
CA ASP A 312 -2.69 -5.74 8.86
C ASP A 312 -2.48 -4.28 9.35
N ALA A 313 -1.84 -3.46 8.51
CA ALA A 313 -1.46 -2.09 8.88
C ALA A 313 -2.69 -1.21 9.12
N VAL A 314 -3.70 -1.29 8.25
CA VAL A 314 -4.89 -0.45 8.34
C VAL A 314 -5.69 -0.79 9.58
N ALA A 315 -5.77 -2.07 9.95
CA ALA A 315 -6.47 -2.50 11.16
C ALA A 315 -5.67 -2.17 12.43
N LYS A 316 -4.34 -2.33 12.44
CA LYS A 316 -3.55 -2.32 13.69
C LYS A 316 -2.77 -1.04 13.96
N GLU A 317 -2.27 -0.35 12.93
CA GLU A 317 -1.50 0.88 13.11
C GLU A 317 -2.43 2.09 13.30
N ILE A 318 -1.94 3.09 14.05
CA ILE A 318 -2.64 4.37 14.13
C ILE A 318 -2.27 5.18 12.89
N VAL A 319 -3.28 5.40 12.05
CA VAL A 319 -3.21 6.33 10.93
C VAL A 319 -4.06 7.55 11.24
N ASP A 320 -3.81 8.65 10.55
CA ASP A 320 -4.60 9.86 10.75
C ASP A 320 -5.99 9.78 10.11
N VAL A 321 -6.86 10.72 10.49
CA VAL A 321 -8.23 10.83 9.95
C VAL A 321 -8.29 11.05 8.43
N PHE A 322 -7.15 11.27 7.77
CA PHE A 322 -7.01 11.34 6.31
C PHE A 322 -6.36 10.09 5.72
N GLY A 323 -6.23 9.03 6.51
CA GLY A 323 -5.90 7.67 6.13
C GLY A 323 -4.41 7.37 5.98
N GLY A 324 -3.51 8.29 6.33
CA GLY A 324 -2.07 8.08 6.18
C GLY A 324 -1.30 8.15 7.49
N HIS A 325 -0.05 7.69 7.43
CA HIS A 325 0.90 7.79 8.54
C HIS A 325 2.35 7.80 8.03
N PRO A 326 3.31 8.30 8.83
CA PRO A 326 4.71 8.36 8.44
C PRO A 326 5.48 7.11 8.86
N ALA A 327 6.34 6.60 7.98
CA ALA A 327 7.50 5.82 8.38
C ALA A 327 8.70 6.78 8.48
N MET A 328 9.14 7.08 9.70
CA MET A 328 10.06 8.21 9.97
C MET A 328 9.48 9.53 9.47
N THR A 329 9.87 9.99 8.28
CA THR A 329 9.34 11.21 7.66
C THR A 329 8.45 10.92 6.45
N ASP A 330 8.37 9.66 6.02
CA ASP A 330 7.77 9.27 4.76
C ASP A 330 6.29 8.96 4.94
N TYR A 331 5.43 9.92 4.62
CA TYR A 331 3.99 9.79 4.74
C TYR A 331 3.44 8.91 3.61
N HIS A 332 2.59 7.95 3.95
CA HIS A 332 2.07 6.98 2.99
C HIS A 332 0.68 6.46 3.36
N TYR A 333 0.02 5.82 2.39
CA TYR A 333 -1.28 5.20 2.53
C TYR A 333 -1.18 3.68 2.40
N HIS A 334 -1.82 2.92 3.29
CA HIS A 334 -2.03 1.47 3.14
C HIS A 334 -3.39 1.11 2.50
N PHE A 335 -4.31 2.08 2.46
CA PHE A 335 -5.61 2.01 1.80
C PHE A 335 -5.91 3.37 1.15
N ILE A 336 -6.77 3.43 0.14
CA ILE A 336 -7.13 4.71 -0.47
C ILE A 336 -8.12 5.45 0.43
N PRO A 337 -7.83 6.65 0.96
CA PRO A 337 -8.81 7.37 1.77
C PRO A 337 -10.08 7.69 0.97
N GLU A 338 -11.25 7.48 1.56
CA GLU A 338 -12.58 7.68 0.92
C GLU A 338 -12.69 9.01 0.17
N ARG A 339 -12.14 10.09 0.75
CA ARG A 339 -12.17 11.43 0.14
C ARG A 339 -11.49 11.54 -1.23
N LEU A 340 -10.62 10.59 -1.60
CA LEU A 340 -9.95 10.57 -2.90
C LEU A 340 -10.83 9.93 -3.98
N ASP A 341 -11.87 9.20 -3.59
CA ASP A 341 -12.88 8.63 -4.49
C ASP A 341 -14.03 9.63 -4.71
N ASP A 342 -13.69 10.78 -5.30
CA ASP A 342 -14.60 11.93 -5.46
C ASP A 342 -15.05 12.18 -6.91
N ARG A 343 -14.63 11.30 -7.85
CA ARG A 343 -14.94 11.38 -9.28
C ARG A 343 -15.42 10.05 -9.80
N PHE A 344 -16.43 10.10 -10.68
CA PHE A 344 -17.09 8.93 -11.22
C PHE A 344 -17.27 9.04 -12.73
N LEU A 345 -17.17 7.90 -13.41
CA LEU A 345 -17.47 7.73 -14.82
C LEU A 345 -18.99 7.75 -15.05
N GLY A 346 -19.39 7.81 -16.32
CA GLY A 346 -20.80 7.97 -16.71
C GLY A 346 -21.73 6.82 -16.27
N ASP A 347 -21.17 5.65 -15.95
CA ASP A 347 -21.90 4.49 -15.43
C ASP A 347 -21.84 4.37 -13.90
N GLY A 348 -21.22 5.32 -13.20
CA GLY A 348 -21.07 5.33 -11.74
C GLY A 348 -19.79 4.66 -11.23
N HIS A 349 -18.98 4.07 -12.11
CA HIS A 349 -17.67 3.52 -11.75
C HIS A 349 -16.75 4.62 -11.24
N SER A 350 -15.98 4.37 -10.19
CA SER A 350 -14.98 5.30 -9.69
C SER A 350 -13.94 5.63 -10.76
N ASP A 351 -13.50 6.88 -10.83
CA ASP A 351 -12.40 7.30 -11.69
C ASP A 351 -11.04 6.84 -11.09
N ILE A 352 -9.97 7.05 -11.84
CA ILE A 352 -8.60 6.73 -11.43
C ILE A 352 -8.20 7.60 -10.25
N VAL A 353 -7.79 6.96 -9.14
CA VAL A 353 -7.29 7.62 -7.92
C VAL A 353 -5.76 7.56 -7.80
N GLY A 354 -5.10 6.70 -8.58
CA GLY A 354 -3.64 6.53 -8.58
C GLY A 354 -3.13 5.58 -9.66
N TYR A 355 -1.82 5.31 -9.61
CA TYR A 355 -1.14 4.35 -10.47
C TYR A 355 -0.23 3.45 -9.66
N ILE A 356 -0.18 2.18 -10.04
CA ILE A 356 0.62 1.13 -9.42
C ILE A 356 1.95 0.98 -10.17
N ASN A 357 3.00 0.48 -9.52
CA ASN A 357 4.36 0.42 -10.09
C ASN A 357 4.50 -0.46 -11.35
N ASP A 358 3.52 -1.31 -11.65
CA ASP A 358 3.40 -2.05 -12.90
C ASP A 358 2.70 -1.27 -14.03
N GLY A 359 2.34 -0.01 -13.75
CA GLY A 359 1.78 0.96 -14.69
C GLY A 359 0.26 0.96 -14.78
N PHE A 360 -0.42 -0.05 -14.22
CA PHE A 360 -1.88 -0.10 -14.23
C PHE A 360 -2.49 0.95 -13.28
N PRO A 361 -3.64 1.55 -13.65
CA PRO A 361 -4.33 2.46 -12.77
C PRO A 361 -4.98 1.71 -11.60
N ILE A 362 -5.14 2.41 -10.48
CA ILE A 362 -6.04 2.03 -9.40
C ILE A 362 -7.22 3.00 -9.38
N HIS A 363 -8.42 2.45 -9.39
CA HIS A 363 -9.69 3.16 -9.27
C HIS A 363 -10.16 3.20 -7.82
N GLY A 364 -11.10 4.09 -7.52
CA GLY A 364 -11.76 4.17 -6.21
C GLY A 364 -12.62 2.95 -5.88
N TYR A 365 -13.55 3.11 -4.94
CA TYR A 365 -14.27 1.99 -4.32
C TYR A 365 -15.39 1.41 -5.17
N LYS A 366 -15.86 2.11 -6.21
CA LYS A 366 -17.10 1.75 -6.91
C LYS A 366 -16.86 1.17 -8.28
N GLY A 367 -17.53 0.07 -8.57
CA GLY A 367 -17.68 -0.47 -9.92
C GLY A 367 -18.88 0.13 -10.66
N THR A 368 -19.33 -0.55 -11.71
CA THR A 368 -20.50 -0.10 -12.49
C THR A 368 -21.73 0.10 -11.60
N ARG A 369 -22.56 1.08 -11.97
CA ARG A 369 -23.76 1.53 -11.25
C ARG A 369 -23.48 2.14 -9.87
N GLY A 370 -22.21 2.44 -9.56
CA GLY A 370 -21.83 3.05 -8.29
C GLY A 370 -21.89 2.11 -7.10
N ILE A 371 -21.77 0.79 -7.35
CA ILE A 371 -21.77 -0.24 -6.31
C ILE A 371 -20.36 -0.42 -5.77
N GLU A 372 -20.22 -0.46 -4.44
CA GLU A 372 -18.95 -0.72 -3.79
C GLU A 372 -18.37 -2.10 -4.19
N MET A 373 -17.09 -2.12 -4.53
CA MET A 373 -16.36 -3.30 -4.94
C MET A 373 -15.97 -4.14 -3.73
N THR A 374 -16.11 -5.46 -3.87
CA THR A 374 -15.68 -6.44 -2.88
C THR A 374 -14.57 -7.32 -3.43
N ASN A 375 -13.92 -8.10 -2.56
CA ASN A 375 -13.03 -9.17 -2.99
C ASN A 375 -13.71 -10.09 -4.00
N GLU A 376 -15.00 -10.38 -3.85
CA GLU A 376 -15.72 -11.30 -4.73
C GLU A 376 -15.71 -10.82 -6.19
N ASP A 377 -15.67 -9.51 -6.41
CA ASP A 377 -15.65 -8.87 -7.74
C ASP A 377 -14.25 -8.79 -8.39
N LEU A 378 -13.20 -9.09 -7.61
CA LEU A 378 -11.81 -8.89 -8.00
C LEU A 378 -11.07 -10.23 -8.18
N ASP A 379 -9.98 -10.19 -8.93
CA ASP A 379 -9.14 -11.34 -9.22
C ASP A 379 -8.08 -11.61 -8.13
N ILE A 380 -7.13 -12.51 -8.43
CA ILE A 380 -6.08 -12.89 -7.48
C ILE A 380 -5.10 -11.77 -7.13
N CYS A 381 -5.02 -10.70 -7.93
CA CYS A 381 -4.19 -9.53 -7.70
C CYS A 381 -4.98 -8.31 -7.24
N HIS A 382 -6.27 -8.48 -6.95
CA HIS A 382 -7.15 -7.42 -6.48
C HIS A 382 -7.49 -6.38 -7.56
N GLY A 383 -7.52 -6.81 -8.82
CA GLY A 383 -8.03 -6.02 -9.94
C GLY A 383 -9.03 -6.80 -10.77
N HIS A 384 -9.40 -6.27 -11.94
CA HIS A 384 -10.12 -7.04 -12.94
C HIS A 384 -9.97 -6.44 -14.34
N ASN A 385 -10.36 -7.20 -15.36
CA ASN A 385 -10.55 -6.71 -16.72
C ASN A 385 -11.98 -6.17 -16.90
N HIS A 386 -12.12 -4.94 -17.39
CA HIS A 386 -13.43 -4.32 -17.57
C HIS A 386 -13.55 -3.58 -18.92
N GLY A 387 -14.02 -4.32 -19.94
CA GLY A 387 -14.40 -3.74 -21.23
C GLY A 387 -13.32 -2.87 -21.86
N ILE A 388 -13.66 -1.62 -22.17
CA ILE A 388 -12.73 -0.65 -22.79
C ILE A 388 -11.74 -0.02 -21.80
N LEU A 389 -12.00 -0.11 -20.49
CA LEU A 389 -11.07 0.37 -19.47
C LEU A 389 -9.83 -0.53 -19.36
N GLY A 390 -9.92 -1.75 -19.88
CA GLY A 390 -8.88 -2.76 -19.76
C GLY A 390 -8.76 -3.28 -18.33
N TYR A 391 -7.59 -3.85 -18.02
CA TYR A 391 -7.28 -4.24 -16.66
C TYR A 391 -7.01 -3.04 -15.77
N HIS A 392 -7.53 -3.05 -14.55
CA HIS A 392 -7.20 -2.08 -13.52
C HIS A 392 -7.44 -2.63 -12.12
N TYR A 393 -6.80 -2.00 -11.14
CA TYR A 393 -7.01 -2.29 -9.72
C TYR A 393 -8.16 -1.46 -9.15
N HIS A 394 -8.71 -1.91 -8.03
CA HIS A 394 -9.68 -1.16 -7.24
C HIS A 394 -9.20 -0.97 -5.81
N ALA A 395 -9.52 0.19 -5.24
CA ALA A 395 -9.57 0.32 -3.80
C ALA A 395 -10.76 -0.47 -3.26
N THR A 396 -10.58 -1.12 -2.11
CA THR A 396 -11.65 -1.76 -1.34
C THR A 396 -11.42 -1.53 0.14
N ILE A 397 -12.45 -1.66 0.97
CA ILE A 397 -12.27 -1.62 2.42
C ILE A 397 -11.94 -3.00 3.01
N GLU A 398 -12.09 -4.06 2.23
CA GLU A 398 -11.55 -5.37 2.60
C GLU A 398 -10.05 -5.46 2.32
N TYR A 399 -9.29 -6.09 3.22
CA TYR A 399 -7.88 -6.45 2.98
C TYR A 399 -7.72 -7.16 1.62
N PRO A 400 -6.66 -6.95 0.81
CA PRO A 400 -5.49 -6.07 1.01
C PRO A 400 -5.73 -4.58 0.67
N TYR A 401 -6.97 -4.12 0.60
CA TYR A 401 -7.38 -2.72 0.39
C TYR A 401 -7.04 -2.06 -0.95
N THR A 402 -5.97 -2.50 -1.60
CA THR A 402 -5.46 -1.95 -2.85
C THR A 402 -4.99 -3.05 -3.81
N VAL A 403 -3.76 -3.53 -3.67
CA VAL A 403 -3.15 -4.49 -4.61
C VAL A 403 -2.67 -5.72 -3.85
N GLY A 404 -3.09 -6.90 -4.29
CA GLY A 404 -2.62 -8.18 -3.74
C GLY A 404 -1.30 -8.64 -4.38
N CYS A 405 -1.12 -8.38 -5.67
CA CYS A 405 0.09 -8.63 -6.45
C CYS A 405 0.13 -7.72 -7.69
N TYR A 406 1.31 -7.58 -8.31
CA TYR A 406 1.38 -6.95 -9.63
C TYR A 406 0.98 -7.96 -10.71
N VAL A 407 0.01 -7.60 -11.56
CA VAL A 407 -0.32 -8.32 -12.80
C VAL A 407 0.59 -7.90 -13.95
N GLY A 408 1.09 -6.66 -13.92
CA GLY A 408 1.85 -6.06 -15.02
C GLY A 408 3.36 -6.23 -14.91
N ILE A 409 4.04 -5.85 -16.00
CA ILE A 409 5.49 -5.73 -16.01
C ILE A 409 5.89 -4.50 -15.17
N GLN A 410 6.57 -4.75 -14.05
CA GLN A 410 7.09 -3.71 -13.19
C GLN A 410 8.00 -2.75 -13.97
N THR A 411 7.78 -1.46 -13.77
CA THR A 411 8.61 -0.43 -14.36
C THR A 411 9.78 -0.08 -13.43
N SER A 412 10.94 0.19 -14.03
CA SER A 412 12.10 0.73 -13.31
C SER A 412 11.86 2.21 -12.98
N GLY A 413 10.88 2.49 -12.10
CA GLY A 413 10.39 3.86 -11.88
C GLY A 413 10.16 4.23 -10.42
N GLY A 414 10.02 3.30 -9.48
CA GLY A 414 9.68 3.61 -8.09
C GLY A 414 10.82 4.16 -7.21
N GLN A 415 11.81 4.85 -7.78
CA GLN A 415 12.87 5.45 -6.96
C GLN A 415 12.44 6.83 -6.46
N VAL A 416 12.29 6.94 -5.15
CA VAL A 416 12.61 8.20 -4.46
C VAL A 416 13.98 8.61 -4.96
N THR A 417 14.07 9.70 -5.73
CA THR A 417 15.36 10.31 -5.98
C THR A 417 15.86 10.79 -4.62
N GLN A 418 16.83 10.06 -4.05
CA GLN A 418 17.67 10.69 -3.05
C GLN A 418 18.26 11.92 -3.75
N GLN A 419 17.98 13.10 -3.20
CA GLN A 419 18.89 14.22 -3.43
C GLN A 419 20.32 13.69 -3.23
N PRO A 420 21.30 14.10 -4.04
CA PRO A 420 22.67 13.65 -3.87
C PRO A 420 23.24 14.21 -2.56
N ASN A 421 22.93 13.54 -1.46
CA ASN A 421 23.55 13.55 -0.13
C ASN A 421 22.61 12.85 0.87
N MET A 422 22.75 11.53 1.02
CA MET A 422 22.83 10.83 2.32
C MET A 422 22.96 9.31 2.09
N ASN A 423 24.19 8.86 1.85
CA ASN A 423 24.54 7.48 2.18
C ASN A 423 24.65 7.38 3.71
N VAL A 424 23.54 7.13 4.39
CA VAL A 424 23.57 6.68 5.79
C VAL A 424 23.19 5.20 5.80
N ARG A 425 24.23 4.36 5.87
CA ARG A 425 24.07 2.99 6.36
C ARG A 425 23.68 3.09 7.83
N ASN A 426 22.56 2.48 8.21
CA ASN A 426 22.16 2.31 9.60
C ASN A 426 23.07 1.25 10.26
N GLU A 427 24.20 1.67 10.81
CA GLU A 427 24.75 1.04 12.01
C GLU A 427 24.29 1.84 13.24
N PRO A 428 24.09 1.20 14.41
CA PRO A 428 23.74 1.90 15.64
C PRO A 428 24.74 3.04 15.91
N PRO A 429 24.33 4.16 16.52
CA PRO A 429 25.15 5.37 16.61
C PRO A 429 26.50 5.04 17.27
N ASN A 430 27.55 4.99 16.45
CA ASN A 430 28.90 4.78 16.90
C ASN A 430 29.32 6.03 17.66
N ARG A 431 29.31 5.99 19.00
CA ARG A 431 29.84 7.07 19.84
C ARG A 431 31.36 7.27 19.68
N ASN A 432 32.02 6.46 18.85
CA ASN A 432 33.41 6.66 18.50
C ASN A 432 33.52 7.66 17.33
N PRO A 433 34.41 8.67 17.45
CA PRO A 433 34.64 9.64 16.40
C PRO A 433 35.11 8.96 15.10
N ASP A 434 34.56 9.39 13.97
CA ASP A 434 35.03 8.95 12.64
C ASP A 434 36.43 9.50 12.38
N LEU A 435 37.44 8.67 12.60
CA LEU A 435 38.85 9.05 12.45
C LEU A 435 39.21 9.49 11.02
N SER A 436 38.48 9.02 10.01
CA SER A 436 38.69 9.46 8.63
C SER A 436 38.29 10.92 8.48
N LYS A 437 37.11 11.28 9.00
CA LYS A 437 36.60 12.65 9.02
C LYS A 437 37.50 13.57 9.86
N VAL A 438 37.96 13.13 11.03
CA VAL A 438 38.91 13.88 11.88
C VAL A 438 40.22 14.13 11.15
N ALA A 439 40.77 13.12 10.49
CA ALA A 439 42.02 13.24 9.74
C ALA A 439 41.88 14.24 8.59
N SER A 440 40.75 14.24 7.88
CA SER A 440 40.43 15.25 6.87
C SER A 440 40.32 16.66 7.46
N ILE A 441 39.63 16.85 8.59
CA ILE A 441 39.51 18.17 9.27
C ILE A 441 40.90 18.69 9.67
N LEU A 442 41.77 17.80 10.15
CA LEU A 442 43.12 18.14 10.58
C LEU A 442 44.14 18.22 9.44
N GLY A 443 43.75 17.87 8.20
CA GLY A 443 44.64 17.86 7.04
C GLY A 443 45.79 16.86 7.15
N ILE A 444 45.59 15.73 7.85
CA ILE A 444 46.60 14.68 8.05
C ILE A 444 46.12 13.33 7.50
N PRO A 445 47.04 12.40 7.17
CA PRO A 445 46.65 11.04 6.82
C PRO A 445 45.98 10.31 8.00
N GLU A 446 44.89 9.59 7.76
CA GLU A 446 44.16 8.85 8.82
C GLU A 446 45.06 7.84 9.56
N ALA A 447 45.93 7.14 8.84
CA ALA A 447 46.89 6.22 9.45
C ALA A 447 47.81 6.92 10.46
N ARG A 448 48.18 8.19 10.20
CA ARG A 448 49.00 9.00 11.11
C ARG A 448 48.22 9.38 12.36
N LEU A 449 46.95 9.76 12.21
CA LEU A 449 46.05 10.04 13.34
C LEU A 449 45.83 8.80 14.21
N ARG A 450 45.54 7.65 13.58
CA ARG A 450 45.31 6.37 14.25
C ARG A 450 46.53 5.92 15.06
N ASN A 451 47.73 6.03 14.48
CA ASN A 451 48.97 5.68 15.18
C ASN A 451 49.27 6.63 16.35
N ALA A 452 48.89 7.90 16.24
CA ALA A 452 49.12 8.89 17.29
C ALA A 452 48.15 8.75 18.47
N LEU A 453 46.89 8.34 18.22
CA LEU A 453 45.86 8.18 19.25
C LEU A 453 46.15 7.02 20.23
N GLY A 454 46.82 5.97 19.76
CA GLY A 454 47.13 4.79 20.58
C GLY A 454 45.87 3.99 20.97
N PRO A 455 45.99 3.04 21.91
CA PRO A 455 44.84 2.26 22.39
C PRO A 455 43.85 3.13 23.17
N PRO A 456 42.54 2.81 23.15
CA PRO A 456 41.54 3.57 23.89
C PRO A 456 41.65 3.35 25.42
N PRO A 457 41.40 4.38 26.25
CA PRO A 457 41.08 5.76 25.88
C PRO A 457 42.34 6.56 25.45
N PRO A 458 42.25 7.41 24.41
CA PRO A 458 43.42 8.12 23.90
C PRO A 458 43.85 9.29 24.81
N GLU A 459 45.16 9.43 25.00
CA GLU A 459 45.78 10.57 25.69
C GLU A 459 45.91 11.76 24.73
N LEU A 460 44.89 12.62 24.71
CA LEU A 460 44.78 13.74 23.76
C LEU A 460 45.97 14.74 23.83
N PRO A 461 46.52 15.10 25.00
CA PRO A 461 47.70 15.98 25.05
C PRO A 461 48.93 15.36 24.38
N ALA A 462 49.16 14.06 24.60
CA ALA A 462 50.28 13.34 24.00
C ALA A 462 50.07 13.15 22.49
N THR A 463 48.84 12.83 22.07
CA THR A 463 48.45 12.68 20.67
C THR A 463 48.66 13.98 19.89
N ALA A 464 48.19 15.11 20.45
CA ALA A 464 48.34 16.43 19.83
C ALA A 464 49.81 16.80 19.63
N LYS A 465 50.66 16.46 20.61
CA LYS A 465 52.12 16.65 20.52
C LYS A 465 52.76 15.77 19.43
N ILE A 466 52.36 14.50 19.30
CA ILE A 466 52.84 13.58 18.25
C ILE A 466 52.43 14.08 16.85
N LEU A 467 51.23 14.66 16.74
CA LEU A 467 50.70 15.19 15.48
C LEU A 467 51.23 16.59 15.14
N GLY A 468 51.77 17.32 16.13
CA GLY A 468 52.24 18.69 15.98
C GLY A 468 51.10 19.71 15.88
N ILE A 469 49.96 19.43 16.52
CA ILE A 469 48.74 20.26 16.50
C ILE A 469 48.35 20.67 17.92
N GLY A 470 47.49 21.70 18.05
CA GLY A 470 46.96 22.10 19.35
C GLY A 470 45.93 21.09 19.90
N GLU A 471 45.98 20.77 21.19
CA GLU A 471 45.04 19.83 21.82
C GLU A 471 43.58 20.26 21.65
N GLY A 472 43.28 21.56 21.78
CA GLY A 472 41.94 22.09 21.58
C GLY A 472 41.42 21.87 20.15
N ILE A 473 42.31 21.91 19.15
CA ILE A 473 41.96 21.65 17.74
C ILE A 473 41.69 20.16 17.54
N LEU A 474 42.53 19.29 18.11
CA LEU A 474 42.32 17.85 18.08
C LEU A 474 41.00 17.45 18.76
N ARG A 475 40.70 18.03 19.93
CA ARG A 475 39.46 17.78 20.68
C ARG A 475 38.23 18.25 19.92
N ALA A 476 38.27 19.46 19.34
CA ALA A 476 37.17 19.98 18.54
C ALA A 476 36.93 19.15 17.27
N ALA A 477 38.00 18.67 16.62
CA ALA A 477 37.89 17.81 15.45
C ALA A 477 37.29 16.44 15.79
N LEU A 478 37.70 15.82 16.90
CA LEU A 478 37.12 14.56 17.39
C LEU A 478 35.63 14.73 17.73
N GLU A 479 35.25 15.81 18.41
CA GLU A 479 33.85 16.03 18.78
C GLU A 479 32.96 16.34 17.56
N SER A 480 33.48 17.06 16.57
CA SER A 480 32.76 17.37 15.31
C SER A 480 32.60 16.15 14.38
N SER A 481 33.22 15.02 14.74
CA SER A 481 33.19 13.77 13.97
C SER A 481 32.38 12.65 14.63
N ARG A 482 31.86 12.90 15.84
CA ARG A 482 30.80 12.10 16.48
C ARG A 482 29.45 12.59 15.98
#